data_AF-A0A7W0MIK0-F1
#
_entry.id   AF-A0A7W0MIK0-F1
#
_cell.length_a   1.000
_cell.length_b   1.000
_cell.length_c   1.000
_cell.angle_alpha   90.00
_cell.angle_beta   90.00
_cell.angle_gamma   90.00
#
_symmetry.space_group_name_H-M   'P 1'
#
loop_
_entity.id
_entity.type
_entity.pdbx_description
1 polymer ?
#
loop_
_entity_poly.entity_id
_entity_poly.type
_entity_poly.pdbx_seq_one_letter_code
_entity_poly.pdbx_strand_id
1 'polypeptide(L)'
;MMKNLVTAILMTLVTTVLLGLIYPLAVTGIAQVIFPDKANGSLIKRDDGTVVGSRLIGQPFSSPGYFRSRPSAAGANGYNADAPGNSYTGSSGSNYGPT
;
A
#
# COMPACT_ATOMS: atom_id res chain seq x y z
N MET A 1 27.19 18.93 30.67
CA MET A 1 26.09 17.94 30.60
C MET A 1 24.79 18.53 30.04
N MET A 2 24.23 19.59 30.64
CA MET A 2 22.97 20.24 30.19
C MET A 2 22.95 20.66 28.71
N LYS A 3 24.04 21.25 28.20
CA LYS A 3 24.15 21.69 26.80
C LYS A 3 24.06 20.54 25.78
N ASN A 4 24.54 19.35 26.16
CA ASN A 4 24.48 18.17 25.31
C ASN A 4 23.04 17.61 25.25
N LEU A 5 22.31 17.66 26.36
CA LEU A 5 20.91 17.25 26.43
C LEU A 5 20.03 18.15 25.54
N VAL A 6 20.21 19.46 25.63
CA VAL A 6 19.50 20.43 24.78
C VAL A 6 19.81 20.21 23.29
N THR A 7 21.09 20.00 22.96
CA THR A 7 21.51 19.71 21.58
C THR A 7 20.90 18.42 21.06
N ALA A 8 20.86 17.35 21.87
CA ALA A 8 20.26 16.08 21.49
C ALA A 8 18.75 16.23 21.21
N ILE A 9 18.01 16.92 22.08
CA ILE A 9 16.56 17.16 21.89
C ILE A 9 16.29 17.96 20.61
N LEU A 10 17.07 19.02 20.37
CA LEU A 10 16.94 19.83 19.15
C LEU A 10 17.23 19.00 17.90
N MET A 11 18.29 18.21 17.90
CA MET A 11 18.63 17.34 16.78
C MET A 11 17.52 16.32 16.51
N THR A 12 16.96 15.71 17.56
CA THR A 12 15.81 14.80 17.42
C THR A 12 14.60 15.52 16.81
N LEU A 13 14.26 16.73 17.27
CA LEU A 13 13.15 17.49 16.72
C LEU A 13 13.36 17.87 15.25
N VAL A 14 14.54 18.41 14.93
CA VAL A 14 14.88 18.82 13.56
C VAL A 14 14.84 17.64 12.60
N THR A 15 15.47 16.53 12.97
CA THR A 15 15.48 15.32 12.13
C THR A 15 14.09 14.70 12.00
N THR A 16 13.27 14.74 13.07
CA THR A 16 11.88 14.28 13.03
C THR A 16 11.03 15.13 12.09
N VAL A 17 11.14 16.45 12.15
CA VAL A 17 10.42 17.35 11.23
C VAL A 17 10.90 17.16 9.80
N LEU A 18 12.21 17.07 9.60
CA LEU A 18 12.79 16.92 8.28
C LEU A 18 12.37 15.60 7.61
N LEU A 19 12.52 14.48 8.31
CA LEU A 19 12.28 13.16 7.74
C LEU A 19 10.84 12.69 7.87
N GLY A 20 10.12 13.14 8.90
CA GLY A 20 8.74 12.75 9.18
C GLY A 20 7.69 13.66 8.55
N LEU A 21 8.03 14.92 8.23
CA LEU A 21 7.10 15.86 7.61
C LEU A 21 7.60 16.37 6.26
N ILE A 22 8.76 17.02 6.23
CA ILE A 22 9.23 17.71 5.02
C ILE A 22 9.44 16.70 3.89
N TYR A 23 10.17 15.61 4.16
CA TYR A 23 10.45 14.58 3.17
C TYR A 23 9.18 13.90 2.60
N PRO A 24 8.26 13.33 3.40
CA PRO A 24 7.07 12.68 2.85
C PRO A 24 6.15 13.65 2.12
N LEU A 25 6.02 14.89 2.60
CA LEU A 25 5.22 15.91 1.90
C LEU A 25 5.83 16.29 0.55
N ALA A 26 7.16 16.48 0.49
CA ALA A 26 7.85 16.79 -0.75
C ALA A 26 7.70 15.65 -1.77
N VAL A 27 7.97 14.42 -1.36
CA VAL A 27 7.83 13.24 -2.25
C VAL A 27 6.39 13.05 -2.70
N THR A 28 5.42 13.17 -1.79
CA THR A 28 3.99 13.05 -2.12
C THR A 28 3.56 14.16 -3.07
N GLY A 29 3.94 15.41 -2.80
CA GLY A 29 3.61 16.55 -3.67
C GLY A 29 4.16 16.38 -5.08
N ILE A 30 5.44 16.00 -5.21
CA ILE A 30 6.07 15.74 -6.51
C ILE A 30 5.36 14.57 -7.23
N ALA A 31 5.07 13.48 -6.53
CA ALA A 31 4.38 12.32 -7.10
C ALA A 31 2.97 12.67 -7.59
N GLN A 32 2.24 13.52 -6.87
CA GLN A 32 0.90 13.99 -7.26
C GLN A 32 0.96 14.87 -8.51
N VAL A 33 1.99 15.70 -8.68
CA VAL A 33 2.14 16.56 -9.86
C VAL A 33 2.55 15.76 -11.10
N ILE A 34 3.55 14.89 -10.97
CA ILE A 34 4.16 14.22 -12.13
C ILE A 34 3.44 12.89 -12.46
N PHE A 35 2.94 12.17 -11.46
CA PHE A 35 2.34 10.84 -11.60
C PHE A 35 1.03 10.67 -10.81
N PRO A 36 0.02 11.55 -10.99
CA PRO A 36 -1.20 11.52 -10.17
C PRO A 36 -1.93 10.19 -10.21
N ASP A 37 -2.07 9.57 -11.38
CA ASP A 37 -2.75 8.27 -11.51
C ASP A 37 -2.05 7.15 -10.71
N LYS A 38 -0.71 7.12 -10.72
CA LYS A 38 0.06 6.13 -9.97
C LYS A 38 0.09 6.44 -8.47
N ALA A 39 0.30 7.71 -8.10
CA ALA A 39 0.35 8.18 -6.72
C ALA A 39 -0.97 7.92 -5.97
N ASN A 40 -2.09 7.93 -6.70
CA ASN A 40 -3.42 7.62 -6.15
C ASN A 40 -3.83 6.15 -6.33
N GLY A 41 -2.88 5.25 -6.58
CA GLY A 41 -3.11 3.80 -6.54
C GLY A 41 -3.53 3.16 -7.87
N SER A 42 -3.41 3.84 -9.01
CA SER A 42 -3.69 3.27 -10.34
C SER A 42 -5.08 2.66 -10.46
N LEU A 43 -6.09 3.36 -9.95
CA LEU A 43 -7.46 2.86 -9.85
C LEU A 43 -8.10 2.63 -11.23
N ILE A 44 -8.89 1.57 -11.33
CA ILE A 44 -9.75 1.29 -12.48
C ILE A 44 -11.17 1.72 -12.11
N LYS A 45 -11.78 2.52 -12.98
CA LYS A 45 -13.14 3.04 -12.82
C LYS A 45 -13.99 2.64 -14.02
N ARG A 46 -15.29 2.41 -13.79
CA ARG A 46 -16.28 2.30 -14.85
C ARG A 46 -16.68 3.69 -15.37
N ASP A 47 -17.45 3.72 -16.45
CA ASP A 47 -17.94 4.96 -17.08
C ASP A 47 -18.81 5.80 -16.13
N ASP A 48 -19.47 5.17 -15.16
CA ASP A 48 -20.25 5.81 -14.09
C ASP A 48 -19.38 6.39 -12.95
N GLY A 49 -18.06 6.23 -13.01
CA GLY A 49 -17.11 6.68 -12.00
C GLY A 49 -16.89 5.70 -10.85
N THR A 50 -17.60 4.57 -10.80
CA THR A 50 -17.45 3.56 -9.74
C THR A 50 -16.08 2.91 -9.80
N VAL A 51 -15.34 2.94 -8.69
CA VAL A 51 -14.04 2.25 -8.56
C VAL A 51 -14.28 0.76 -8.44
N VAL A 52 -13.68 -0.01 -9.36
CA VAL A 52 -13.81 -1.49 -9.40
C VAL A 52 -12.55 -2.22 -8.96
N GLY A 53 -11.43 -1.51 -8.85
CA GLY A 53 -10.16 -2.08 -8.40
C GLY A 53 -8.97 -1.17 -8.70
N SER A 54 -7.78 -1.75 -8.67
CA SER A 54 -6.51 -1.13 -9.07
C SER A 54 -5.83 -2.00 -10.11
N ARG A 55 -5.09 -1.40 -11.05
CA ARG A 55 -4.27 -2.15 -12.01
C ARG A 55 -3.20 -3.03 -11.34
N LEU A 56 -2.89 -2.77 -10.07
CA LEU A 56 -1.83 -3.46 -9.33
C LEU A 56 -2.35 -4.51 -8.34
N ILE A 57 -3.66 -4.59 -8.12
CA ILE A 57 -4.26 -5.48 -7.11
C ILE A 57 -5.13 -6.53 -7.80
N GLY A 58 -4.82 -7.80 -7.56
CA GLY A 58 -5.62 -8.93 -8.03
C GLY A 58 -6.90 -9.12 -7.21
N GLN A 59 -7.90 -9.74 -7.82
CA GLN A 59 -9.18 -10.08 -7.20
C GLN A 59 -9.46 -11.59 -7.37
N PRO A 60 -10.30 -12.19 -6.51
CA PRO A 60 -10.64 -13.61 -6.62
C PRO A 60 -11.68 -13.82 -7.73
N PHE A 61 -11.21 -14.14 -8.94
CA PHE A 61 -12.09 -14.48 -10.06
C PHE A 61 -12.36 -15.99 -10.12
N SER A 62 -13.62 -16.39 -9.90
CA SER A 62 -14.06 -17.80 -9.89
C SER A 62 -15.14 -18.14 -10.93
N SER A 63 -15.77 -17.13 -11.54
CA SER A 63 -16.84 -17.34 -12.53
C SER A 63 -16.27 -17.83 -13.88
N PRO A 64 -16.97 -18.74 -14.61
CA PRO A 64 -16.47 -19.37 -15.84
C PRO A 64 -16.06 -18.43 -16.99
N GLY A 65 -16.43 -17.15 -16.93
CA GLY A 65 -16.07 -16.15 -17.94
C GLY A 65 -14.76 -15.39 -17.66
N TYR A 66 -14.09 -15.65 -16.53
CA TYR A 66 -12.86 -14.97 -16.17
C TYR A 66 -11.67 -15.92 -16.14
N PHE A 67 -10.47 -15.36 -16.32
CA PHE A 67 -9.24 -16.07 -16.00
C PHE A 67 -9.20 -16.39 -14.51
N ARG A 68 -8.79 -17.60 -14.16
CA ARG A 68 -8.56 -17.98 -12.76
C ARG A 68 -7.33 -17.25 -12.22
N SER A 69 -7.54 -16.54 -11.13
CA SER A 69 -6.46 -15.92 -10.37
C SER A 69 -5.57 -16.99 -9.74
N ARG A 70 -4.32 -16.64 -9.44
CA ARG A 70 -3.45 -17.54 -8.65
C ARG A 70 -4.10 -17.80 -7.29
N PRO A 71 -3.91 -18.97 -6.67
CA PRO A 71 -4.27 -19.10 -5.27
C PRO A 71 -3.54 -18.01 -4.45
N SER A 72 -4.18 -17.54 -3.40
CA SER A 72 -3.59 -16.56 -2.50
C SER A 72 -4.15 -16.79 -1.09
N ALA A 73 -3.31 -16.61 -0.09
CA ALA A 73 -3.63 -16.87 1.31
C ALA A 73 -3.88 -15.57 2.11
N ALA A 74 -4.15 -14.47 1.41
CA ALA A 74 -4.42 -13.17 2.01
C ALA A 74 -5.87 -13.07 2.53
N GLY A 75 -6.03 -13.22 3.85
CA GLY A 75 -7.31 -13.20 4.55
C GLY A 75 -8.17 -14.44 4.29
N ALA A 76 -9.40 -14.44 4.83
CA ALA A 76 -10.31 -15.58 4.73
C ALA A 76 -10.68 -15.95 3.29
N ASN A 77 -10.65 -14.97 2.37
CA ASN A 77 -11.08 -15.13 0.98
C ASN A 77 -9.91 -15.06 -0.03
N GLY A 78 -8.66 -15.05 0.46
CA GLY A 78 -7.46 -15.13 -0.37
C GLY A 78 -7.03 -13.85 -1.07
N TYR A 79 -7.77 -12.74 -1.02
CA TYR A 79 -7.43 -11.49 -1.71
C TYR A 79 -7.75 -10.24 -0.89
N ASN A 80 -7.63 -10.35 0.44
CA ASN A 80 -7.96 -9.26 1.36
C ASN A 80 -6.78 -8.30 1.54
N ALA A 81 -6.95 -7.05 1.09
CA ALA A 81 -5.94 -5.99 1.22
C ALA A 81 -5.82 -5.41 2.64
N ASP A 82 -6.84 -5.64 3.47
CA ASP A 82 -6.96 -5.25 4.87
C ASP A 82 -6.47 -6.34 5.84
N ALA A 83 -5.98 -7.47 5.33
CA ALA A 83 -5.47 -8.53 6.18
C ALA A 83 -4.23 -8.05 6.96
N PRO A 84 -4.24 -8.12 8.31
CA PRO A 84 -3.16 -7.58 9.12
C PRO A 84 -1.85 -8.33 8.83
N GLY A 85 -0.79 -7.58 8.53
CA GLY A 85 0.54 -8.09 8.14
C GLY A 85 1.28 -8.91 9.21
N ASN A 86 0.66 -9.18 10.36
CA ASN A 86 1.19 -9.99 11.45
C ASN A 86 0.32 -11.22 11.80
N SER A 87 -0.77 -11.46 11.08
CA SER A 87 -1.51 -12.72 11.16
C SER A 87 -1.01 -13.66 10.07
N TYR A 88 -1.04 -14.97 10.30
CA TYR A 88 -0.77 -16.01 9.28
C TYR A 88 -1.74 -15.99 8.07
N THR A 89 -2.44 -14.88 7.88
CA THR A 89 -3.44 -14.54 6.88
C THR A 89 -3.08 -13.23 6.14
N GLY A 90 -1.89 -12.65 6.32
CA GLY A 90 -1.41 -11.54 5.47
C GLY A 90 -1.11 -11.97 4.02
N SER A 91 -0.75 -11.02 3.14
CA SER A 91 -0.28 -11.34 1.78
C SER A 91 0.95 -12.24 1.85
N SER A 92 0.76 -13.52 1.58
CA SER A 92 1.79 -14.56 1.62
C SER A 92 1.67 -15.43 0.38
N GLY A 93 2.80 -15.96 -0.09
CA GLY A 93 2.79 -16.89 -1.21
C GLY A 93 1.99 -18.14 -0.84
N SER A 94 0.97 -18.47 -1.61
CA SER A 94 0.31 -19.76 -1.48
C SER A 94 1.18 -20.84 -2.12
N ASN A 95 1.54 -21.88 -1.37
CA ASN A 95 2.14 -23.09 -1.94
C ASN A 95 1.09 -23.99 -2.63
N TYR A 96 -0.14 -23.52 -2.79
CA TYR A 96 -1.18 -24.23 -3.51
C TYR A 96 -0.92 -24.19 -5.01
N GLY A 97 -0.86 -25.36 -5.64
CA GLY A 97 -0.88 -25.51 -7.09
C GLY A 97 -2.25 -25.12 -7.67
N PRO A 98 -2.36 -24.91 -9.00
CA PRO A 98 -3.64 -24.64 -9.64
C PRO A 98 -4.59 -25.83 -9.45
N THR A 99 -5.71 -25.60 -8.79
CA THR A 99 -6.88 -26.51 -8.73
C THR A 99 -7.91 -26.09 -9.77
#